data_AF-A0A1H0UCP6-F1
#
_entry.id   AF-A0A1H0UCP6-F1
#
_cell.length_a   1.000
_cell.length_b   1.000
_cell.length_c   1.000
_cell.angle_alpha   90.00
_cell.angle_beta   90.00
_cell.angle_gamma   90.00
#
_symmetry.space_group_name_H-M   'P 1'
#
loop_
_entity.id
_entity.type
_entity.pdbx_description
1 polymer ?
#
loop_
_entity_poly.entity_id
_entity_poly.type
_entity_poly.pdbx_seq_one_letter_code
_entity_poly.pdbx_strand_id
1 'polypeptide(L)'
;MKKQSGQSLVEFALVLPMLLFLLFGIVDFGRVFHAYLTVDHAGREAARAASIGSADVVDVAVANGASINLTASQVAYTTSGGEAQIIITYPMTFITPVIGSLFSPYNLTNTTIMRIE
;
A
#
# COMPACT_ATOMS: atom_id res chain seq x y z
N MET A 1 17.82 51.96 12.91
CA MET A 1 17.71 51.17 11.65
C MET A 1 16.94 49.90 11.96
N LYS A 2 15.72 49.74 11.43
CA LYS A 2 14.79 48.66 11.80
C LYS A 2 15.26 47.33 11.21
N LYS A 3 15.28 46.30 12.05
CA LYS A 3 15.61 44.90 11.73
C LYS A 3 14.64 44.33 10.67
N GLN A 4 14.86 44.59 9.39
CA GLN A 4 14.08 43.98 8.30
C GLN A 4 14.65 42.61 7.87
N SER A 5 15.93 42.35 8.13
CA SER A 5 16.62 41.13 7.71
C SER A 5 16.16 39.83 8.39
N GLY A 6 15.40 39.91 9.50
CA GLY A 6 14.84 38.74 10.18
C GLY A 6 13.36 38.49 9.86
N GLN A 7 12.65 39.45 9.26
CA GLN A 7 11.20 39.35 9.07
C GLN A 7 10.85 38.31 8.00
N SER A 8 11.53 38.32 6.86
CA SER A 8 11.30 37.36 5.77
C SER A 8 11.60 35.91 6.19
N LEU A 9 12.55 35.71 7.10
CA LEU A 9 12.85 34.38 7.66
C LEU A 9 11.67 33.87 8.50
N VAL A 10 11.05 34.75 9.29
CA VAL A 10 9.89 34.41 10.12
C VAL A 10 8.66 34.12 9.26
N GLU A 11 8.43 34.92 8.22
CA GLU A 11 7.32 34.71 7.27
C GLU A 11 7.46 33.35 6.56
N PHE A 12 8.67 32.98 6.12
CA PHE A 12 8.93 31.65 5.55
C PHE A 12 8.73 30.52 6.57
N ALA A 13 9.20 30.70 7.81
CA ALA A 13 9.06 29.71 8.87
C ALA A 13 7.59 29.41 9.22
N LEU A 14 6.66 30.34 8.96
CA LEU A 14 5.22 30.11 9.17
C LEU A 14 4.56 29.32 8.03
N VAL A 15 5.03 29.48 6.80
CA VAL A 15 4.48 28.76 5.63
C VAL A 15 5.10 27.35 5.51
N LEU A 16 6.36 27.19 5.92
CA LEU A 16 7.10 25.95 5.81
C LEU A 16 6.37 24.73 6.42
N PRO A 17 5.77 24.78 7.63
CA PRO A 17 5.04 23.65 8.19
C PRO A 17 3.85 23.21 7.32
N MET A 18 3.11 24.14 6.73
CA MET A 18 2.00 23.84 5.83
C MET A 18 2.51 23.18 4.53
N LEU A 19 3.61 23.70 3.99
CA LEU A 19 4.25 23.12 2.80
C LEU A 19 4.76 21.69 3.08
N LEU A 20 5.41 21.47 4.23
CA LEU A 20 5.90 20.16 4.64
C LEU A 20 4.75 19.19 4.86
N PHE A 21 3.66 19.63 5.49
CA PHE A 21 2.47 18.79 5.69
C PHE A 21 1.87 18.35 4.35
N LEU A 22 1.75 19.27 3.39
CA LEU A 22 1.28 18.94 2.05
C LEU A 22 2.21 17.95 1.35
N LEU A 23 3.53 18.19 1.39
CA LEU A 23 4.53 17.33 0.75
C LEU A 23 4.50 15.91 1.34
N PHE A 24 4.53 15.78 2.67
CA PHE A 24 4.48 14.48 3.32
C PHE A 24 3.13 13.77 3.12
N GLY A 25 2.03 14.52 3.08
CA GLY A 25 0.72 13.98 2.72
C GLY A 25 0.69 13.38 1.30
N ILE A 26 1.31 14.04 0.34
CA ILE A 26 1.46 13.51 -1.04
C ILE A 26 2.33 12.24 -1.05
N VAL A 27 3.42 12.21 -0.28
CA VAL A 27 4.30 11.04 -0.18
C VAL A 27 3.56 9.84 0.40
N ASP A 28 2.85 10.02 1.52
CA ASP A 28 2.07 8.94 2.13
C ASP A 28 0.95 8.46 1.22
N PHE A 29 0.24 9.37 0.55
CA PHE A 29 -0.78 9.01 -0.44
C PHE A 29 -0.19 8.19 -1.59
N GLY A 30 0.94 8.63 -2.15
CA GLY A 30 1.62 7.92 -3.23
C GLY A 30 2.03 6.50 -2.84
N ARG A 31 2.49 6.30 -1.59
CA ARG A 31 2.83 4.97 -1.05
C ARG A 31 1.61 4.07 -0.90
N VAL A 32 0.50 4.59 -0.37
CA VAL A 32 -0.77 3.85 -0.27
C VAL A 32 -1.25 3.44 -1.65
N PHE A 33 -1.25 4.36 -2.61
CA PHE A 33 -1.70 4.10 -3.97
C PHE A 33 -0.81 3.07 -4.70
N HIS A 34 0.51 3.19 -4.56
CA HIS A 34 1.45 2.20 -5.09
C HIS A 34 1.21 0.80 -4.49
N ALA A 35 0.99 0.72 -3.17
CA ALA A 35 0.69 -0.55 -2.51
C ALA A 35 -0.64 -1.15 -2.98
N TYR A 36 -1.67 -0.33 -3.13
CA TYR A 36 -2.97 -0.76 -3.67
C TYR A 36 -2.83 -1.38 -5.06
N LEU A 37 -2.15 -0.71 -5.99
CA LEU A 37 -1.93 -1.23 -7.35
C LEU A 37 -1.10 -2.52 -7.34
N THR A 38 -0.07 -2.58 -6.51
CA THR A 38 0.79 -3.76 -6.38
C THR A 38 0.02 -4.97 -5.86
N VAL A 39 -0.80 -4.77 -4.82
CA VAL A 39 -1.66 -5.81 -4.24
C VAL A 39 -2.73 -6.27 -5.23
N ASP A 40 -3.32 -5.36 -6.02
CA ASP A 40 -4.27 -5.74 -7.08
C ASP A 40 -3.62 -6.60 -8.16
N HIS A 41 -2.46 -6.18 -8.65
CA HIS A 41 -1.71 -6.94 -9.63
C HIS A 41 -1.29 -8.33 -9.12
N ALA A 42 -0.72 -8.39 -7.91
CA ALA A 42 -0.32 -9.65 -7.29
C ALA A 42 -1.50 -10.61 -7.08
N GLY A 43 -2.66 -10.10 -6.65
CA GLY A 43 -3.88 -10.88 -6.46
C GLY A 43 -4.38 -11.51 -7.75
N ARG A 44 -4.34 -10.77 -8.87
CA ARG A 44 -4.74 -11.26 -10.19
C ARG A 44 -3.82 -12.35 -10.72
N GLU A 45 -2.51 -12.17 -10.63
CA GLU A 45 -1.56 -13.19 -11.09
C GLU A 45 -1.65 -14.47 -10.24
N ALA A 46 -1.82 -14.33 -8.93
CA ALA A 46 -2.03 -15.46 -8.05
C ALA A 46 -3.36 -16.18 -8.34
N ALA A 47 -4.44 -15.44 -8.58
CA ALA A 47 -5.74 -16.02 -8.90
C ALA A 47 -5.70 -16.79 -10.23
N ARG A 48 -4.95 -16.28 -11.21
CA ARG A 48 -4.72 -16.96 -12.50
C ARG A 48 -3.89 -18.22 -12.34
N ALA A 49 -2.86 -18.18 -11.48
CA ALA A 49 -2.09 -19.39 -11.16
C ALA A 49 -2.97 -20.44 -10.47
N ALA A 50 -3.85 -20.00 -9.57
CA ALA A 50 -4.78 -20.88 -8.86
C ALA A 50 -5.88 -21.45 -9.78
N SER A 51 -6.36 -20.69 -10.77
CA SER A 51 -7.40 -21.13 -11.70
C SER A 51 -6.97 -22.28 -12.61
N ILE A 52 -5.66 -22.39 -12.88
CA ILE A 52 -5.06 -23.49 -13.66
C ILE A 52 -4.48 -24.61 -12.79
N GLY A 53 -4.72 -24.58 -11.47
CA GLY A 53 -4.28 -25.60 -10.53
C GLY A 53 -2.79 -25.58 -10.16
N SER A 54 -2.12 -24.42 -10.25
CA SER A 54 -0.73 -24.30 -9.79
C SER A 54 -0.60 -24.53 -8.28
N ALA A 55 0.49 -25.16 -7.85
CA ALA A 55 0.84 -25.31 -6.42
C ALA A 55 1.48 -24.04 -5.83
N ASP A 56 2.04 -23.18 -6.68
CA ASP A 56 2.91 -22.06 -6.27
C ASP A 56 2.14 -20.72 -6.17
N VAL A 57 0.84 -20.76 -5.89
CA VAL A 57 -0.05 -19.57 -5.88
C VAL A 57 0.47 -18.46 -4.97
N VAL A 58 0.92 -18.83 -3.77
CA VAL A 58 1.43 -17.89 -2.77
C VAL A 58 2.75 -17.28 -3.23
N ASP A 59 3.64 -18.09 -3.82
CA ASP A 59 4.93 -17.61 -4.32
C ASP A 59 4.76 -16.65 -5.51
N VAL A 60 3.78 -16.92 -6.38
CA VAL A 60 3.40 -16.00 -7.46
C VAL A 60 2.90 -14.67 -6.90
N ALA A 61 2.04 -14.68 -5.87
CA ALA A 61 1.59 -13.45 -5.21
C ALA A 61 2.76 -12.67 -4.61
N VAL A 62 3.64 -13.35 -3.88
CA VAL A 62 4.80 -12.75 -3.21
C VAL A 62 5.80 -12.17 -4.21
N ALA A 63 6.09 -12.89 -5.30
CA ALA A 63 6.99 -12.42 -6.35
C ALA A 63 6.46 -11.13 -7.02
N ASN A 64 5.16 -11.09 -7.32
CA ASN A 64 4.51 -9.91 -7.91
C ASN A 64 4.30 -8.77 -6.89
N GLY A 65 4.36 -9.06 -5.59
CA GLY A 65 4.29 -8.11 -4.48
C GLY A 65 5.64 -7.69 -3.90
N ALA A 66 6.76 -8.06 -4.52
CA ALA A 66 8.09 -7.85 -3.95
C ALA A 66 8.44 -6.37 -3.69
N SER A 67 7.92 -5.44 -4.51
CA SER A 67 8.17 -4.00 -4.38
C SER A 67 7.62 -3.40 -3.07
N ILE A 68 6.65 -4.07 -2.45
CA ILE A 68 6.09 -3.69 -1.14
C ILE A 68 6.53 -4.64 -0.02
N ASN A 69 7.46 -5.56 -0.29
CA ASN A 69 7.87 -6.61 0.64
C ASN A 69 6.68 -7.48 1.11
N LEU A 70 5.78 -7.82 0.20
CA LEU A 70 4.69 -8.76 0.49
C LEU A 70 5.27 -10.10 0.95
N THR A 71 4.68 -10.70 1.97
CA THR A 71 5.11 -11.98 2.54
C THR A 71 4.03 -13.04 2.41
N ALA A 72 4.41 -14.32 2.45
CA ALA A 72 3.46 -15.43 2.38
C ALA A 72 2.38 -15.38 3.48
N SER A 73 2.69 -14.85 4.66
CA SER A 73 1.73 -14.69 5.77
C SER A 73 0.58 -13.71 5.47
N GLN A 74 0.76 -12.85 4.47
CA GLN A 74 -0.20 -11.82 4.05
C GLN A 74 -1.09 -12.28 2.89
N VAL A 75 -0.89 -13.51 2.41
CA VAL A 75 -1.62 -14.09 1.28
C VAL A 75 -2.39 -15.31 1.76
N ALA A 76 -3.71 -15.24 1.69
CA ALA A 76 -4.58 -16.38 1.86
C ALA A 76 -5.15 -16.78 0.49
N TYR A 77 -5.20 -18.08 0.22
CA TYR A 77 -5.83 -18.60 -0.98
C TYR A 77 -6.75 -19.76 -0.62
N THR A 78 -7.88 -19.87 -1.31
CA THR A 78 -8.81 -20.98 -1.18
C THR A 78 -9.38 -21.32 -2.55
N THR A 79 -9.52 -22.61 -2.83
CA THR A 79 -10.18 -23.11 -4.04
C THR A 79 -11.41 -23.89 -3.60
N SER A 80 -12.60 -23.41 -3.95
CA SER A 80 -13.87 -24.04 -3.56
C SER A 80 -14.92 -23.80 -4.63
N GLY A 81 -15.77 -24.81 -4.88
CA GLY A 81 -16.92 -24.66 -5.78
C GLY A 81 -16.58 -24.35 -7.25
N GLY A 82 -15.35 -24.65 -7.70
CA GLY A 82 -14.87 -24.28 -9.04
C GLY A 82 -14.40 -22.82 -9.16
N GLU A 83 -14.16 -22.16 -8.03
CA GLU A 83 -13.58 -20.82 -7.97
C GLU A 83 -12.30 -20.82 -7.13
N ALA A 84 -11.30 -20.09 -7.60
CA ALA A 84 -10.09 -19.76 -6.88
C ALA A 84 -10.21 -18.34 -6.32
N GLN A 85 -10.17 -18.21 -5.00
CA GLN A 85 -10.21 -16.96 -4.28
C GLN A 85 -8.87 -16.68 -3.62
N ILE A 86 -8.31 -15.50 -3.89
CA ILE A 86 -7.10 -14.97 -3.29
C ILE A 86 -7.47 -13.76 -2.43
N ILE A 87 -7.00 -13.73 -1.20
CA ILE A 87 -7.14 -12.61 -0.28
C ILE A 87 -5.74 -12.18 0.11
N ILE A 88 -5.39 -10.93 -0.20
CA ILE A 88 -4.12 -10.33 0.21
C ILE A 88 -4.41 -9.25 1.25
N THR A 89 -3.79 -9.36 2.42
CA THR A 89 -3.91 -8.40 3.52
C THR A 89 -2.55 -7.76 3.79
N TYR A 90 -2.37 -6.54 3.31
CA TYR A 90 -1.12 -5.80 3.44
C TYR A 90 -1.21 -4.70 4.52
N PRO A 91 -0.38 -4.74 5.57
CA PRO A 91 -0.38 -3.73 6.62
C PRO A 91 0.33 -2.46 6.14
N MET A 92 -0.40 -1.34 6.09
CA MET A 92 0.17 -0.05 5.74
C MET A 92 0.70 0.68 6.97
N THR A 93 1.89 1.24 6.83
CA THR A 93 2.48 2.18 7.78
C THR A 93 2.70 3.54 7.13
N PHE A 94 2.22 4.59 7.79
CA PHE A 94 2.41 5.96 7.36
C PHE A 94 3.76 6.49 7.85
N ILE A 95 4.45 7.26 7.01
CA ILE A 95 5.71 7.92 7.38
C ILE A 95 5.40 9.12 8.27
N THR A 96 4.32 9.86 7.98
CA THR A 96 3.94 11.04 8.74
C THR A 96 3.27 10.62 10.05
N PRO A 97 3.84 10.91 11.24
CA PRO A 97 3.29 10.43 12.51
C PRO A 97 1.88 10.95 12.79
N VAL A 98 1.56 12.18 12.37
CA VAL A 98 0.22 12.75 12.55
C VAL A 98 -0.83 11.95 11.78
N ILE A 99 -0.55 11.64 10.51
CA ILE A 99 -1.43 10.79 9.69
C ILE A 99 -1.45 9.36 10.27
N GLY A 100 -0.29 8.80 10.61
CA GLY A 100 -0.20 7.49 11.25
C GLY A 100 -1.03 7.37 12.52
N SER A 101 -1.03 8.38 13.39
CA SER A 101 -1.79 8.36 14.64
C SER A 101 -3.30 8.38 14.44
N LEU A 102 -3.78 8.93 13.32
CA LEU A 102 -5.21 9.02 13.01
C LEU A 102 -5.75 7.78 12.29
N PHE A 103 -4.89 7.09 11.53
CA PHE A 103 -5.30 6.03 10.61
C PHE A 103 -4.67 4.66 10.90
N SER A 104 -3.78 4.52 11.89
CA SER A 104 -3.14 3.23 12.24
C SER A 104 -3.91 2.46 13.32
N PRO A 105 -4.07 1.12 13.20
CA PRO A 105 -3.61 0.26 12.11
C PRO A 105 -4.55 0.33 10.89
N TYR A 106 -3.96 0.36 9.68
CA TYR A 106 -4.69 0.26 8.41
C TYR A 106 -4.17 -0.90 7.58
N ASN A 107 -5.04 -1.86 7.27
CA ASN A 107 -4.72 -3.01 6.43
C ASN A 107 -5.41 -2.88 5.08
N LEU A 108 -4.64 -2.82 4.00
CA LEU A 108 -5.15 -2.93 2.64
C LEU A 108 -5.51 -4.38 2.38
N THR A 109 -6.80 -4.67 2.28
CA THR A 109 -7.29 -6.00 1.94
C THR A 109 -7.84 -5.99 0.52
N ASN A 110 -7.30 -6.86 -0.33
CA ASN A 110 -7.84 -7.12 -1.66
C ASN A 110 -8.31 -8.57 -1.76
N THR A 111 -9.46 -8.77 -2.40
CA THR A 111 -10.01 -10.09 -2.68
C THR A 111 -10.18 -10.23 -4.19
N THR A 112 -9.52 -11.23 -4.77
CA THR A 112 -9.61 -11.54 -6.20
C THR A 112 -10.15 -12.95 -6.36
N ILE A 113 -11.14 -13.11 -7.25
CA ILE A 113 -11.79 -14.40 -7.51
C ILE A 113 -11.68 -14.69 -9.01
N MET A 114 -11.29 -15.91 -9.36
CA MET A 114 -11.27 -16.42 -10.74
C MET A 114 -11.92 -17.81 -10.80
N ARG A 115 -12.55 -18.13 -11.93
CA ARG A 115 -13.14 -19.45 -12.15
C ARG A 115 -12.03 -20.45 -12.51
N ILE A 116 -12.10 -21.64 -11.93
CA ILE A 116 -11.19 -22.76 -12.21
C ILE A 116 -11.66 -23.42 -13.53
N GLU A 117 -10.71 -23.62 -14.44
CA GLU A 117 -10.93 -24.30 -15.74
C GLU A 117 -10.63 -25.80 -15.66
#